data_AF-A0A7S3H550-F1
#
_entry.id   AF-A0A7S3H550-F1
#
_cell.length_a   1.000
_cell.length_b   1.000
_cell.length_c   1.000
_cell.angle_alpha   90.00
_cell.angle_beta   90.00
_cell.angle_gamma   90.00
#
_symmetry.space_group_name_H-M   'P 1'
#
loop_
_entity.id
_entity.type
_entity.pdbx_description
1 polymer ?
#
loop_
_entity_poly.entity_id
_entity_poly.type
_entity_poly.pdbx_seq_one_letter_code
_entity_poly.pdbx_strand_id
1 'polypeptide(L)'
;MTSRHFSLKNCIQKMCSFNNWLLSCSAKQRIVLGGNHDHFLERIGADRVQELLPSAVYLENSSYQYEGVSIWGTPLSNGRSPNRAFQSPDFLKKTQEQKPKEVDILITHGLCEEITSTIDHKLHIWGHSHNSYGIRYP
;
A
#
# COMPACT_ATOMS: atom_id res chain seq x y z
N MET A 1 4.09 10.52 -0.57
CA MET A 1 5.52 10.70 -0.93
C MET A 1 5.70 11.27 -2.33
N THR A 2 4.88 10.85 -3.29
CA THR A 2 4.99 11.21 -4.70
C THR A 2 3.70 11.83 -5.20
N SER A 3 3.36 12.97 -4.60
CA SER A 3 2.14 13.72 -4.91
C SER A 3 2.08 14.15 -6.38
N ARG A 4 0.85 14.30 -6.89
CA ARG A 4 0.53 14.86 -8.21
C ARG A 4 1.17 16.23 -8.49
N HIS A 5 1.62 16.94 -7.45
CA HIS A 5 2.27 18.25 -7.56
C HIS A 5 3.78 18.17 -7.89
N PHE A 6 4.38 16.97 -7.91
CA PHE A 6 5.80 16.80 -8.23
C PHE A 6 6.02 16.40 -9.69
N SER A 7 7.13 16.90 -10.25
CA SER A 7 7.59 16.47 -11.58
C SER A 7 8.01 15.00 -11.57
N LEU A 8 8.03 14.37 -12.75
CA LEU A 8 8.50 12.99 -12.92
C LEU A 8 9.90 12.78 -12.33
N LYS A 9 10.84 13.68 -12.65
CA LYS A 9 12.22 13.63 -12.15
C LYS A 9 12.26 13.69 -10.62
N ASN A 10 11.48 14.57 -10.01
CA ASN A 10 11.44 14.71 -8.55
C ASN A 10 10.82 13.48 -7.88
N CYS A 11 9.78 12.87 -8.47
CA CYS A 11 9.20 11.64 -7.95
C CYS A 11 10.22 10.50 -7.98
N ILE A 12 10.93 10.28 -9.09
CA ILE A 12 11.97 9.25 -9.19
C ILE A 12 13.07 9.48 -8.16
N GLN A 13 13.56 10.71 -8.00
CA GLN A 13 14.56 11.04 -6.99
C GLN A 13 14.07 10.72 -5.57
N LYS A 14 12.82 11.05 -5.24
CA LYS A 14 12.22 10.72 -3.94
C LYS A 14 12.13 9.21 -3.72
N MET A 15 11.75 8.44 -4.75
CA MET A 15 11.70 6.97 -4.67
C MET A 15 13.09 6.37 -4.45
N CYS A 16 14.12 6.85 -5.16
CA CYS A 16 15.50 6.40 -4.95
C CYS A 16 15.99 6.73 -3.53
N SER A 17 15.74 7.95 -3.04
CA SER A 17 16.09 8.33 -1.67
C SER A 17 15.36 7.48 -0.63
N PHE A 18 14.08 7.18 -0.86
CA PHE A 18 13.30 6.31 0.01
C PHE A 18 13.83 4.88 0.01
N ASN A 19 14.15 4.32 -1.15
CA ASN A 19 14.77 2.99 -1.27
C ASN A 19 16.11 2.92 -0.53
N ASN A 20 16.96 3.95 -0.65
CA ASN A 20 18.22 4.01 0.08
C ASN A 20 18.01 4.10 1.60
N TRP A 21 17.00 4.84 2.03
CA TRP A 21 16.63 4.88 3.45
C TRP A 21 16.13 3.52 3.93
N LEU A 22 15.31 2.81 3.15
CA LEU A 22 14.85 1.46 3.50
C LEU A 22 16.04 0.51 3.73
N LEU A 23 17.07 0.54 2.87
CA LEU A 23 18.29 -0.26 3.04
C LEU A 23 19.02 -0.02 4.36
N SER A 24 18.88 1.16 4.96
CA SER A 24 19.49 1.48 6.26
C SER A 24 18.76 0.88 7.47
N CYS A 25 17.50 0.46 7.30
CA CYS A 25 16.71 -0.16 8.36
C CYS A 25 17.18 -1.59 8.63
N SER A 26 17.15 -2.06 9.88
CA SER A 26 17.60 -3.41 10.28
C SER A 26 16.62 -4.55 9.97
N ALA A 27 15.41 -4.24 9.47
CA ALA A 27 14.40 -5.24 9.16
C ALA A 27 14.87 -6.20 8.04
N LYS A 28 14.68 -7.51 8.26
CA LYS A 28 15.02 -8.56 7.27
C LYS A 28 14.20 -8.42 6.00
N GLN A 29 12.91 -8.11 6.15
CA GLN A 29 11.96 -7.93 5.07
C GLN A 29 11.24 -6.59 5.23
N ARG A 30 11.00 -5.93 4.09
CA ARG A 30 10.30 -4.64 4.04
C ARG A 30 9.16 -4.77 3.06
N ILE A 31 7.99 -4.29 3.46
CA ILE A 31 6.78 -4.29 2.65
C ILE A 31 6.32 -2.85 2.53
N VAL A 32 6.01 -2.42 1.31
CA VAL A 32 5.63 -1.05 0.99
C VAL A 32 4.32 -1.06 0.21
N LEU A 33 3.46 -0.10 0.51
CA LEU A 33 2.25 0.18 -0.25
C LEU A 33 2.22 1.65 -0.65
N GLY A 34 1.50 1.96 -1.72
CA GLY A 34 1.11 3.32 -2.04
C GLY A 34 -0.04 3.79 -1.13
N GLY A 35 -0.38 5.07 -1.25
CA GLY A 35 -1.60 5.62 -0.65
C GLY A 35 -2.25 6.69 -1.53
N ASN A 36 -3.30 7.33 -1.02
CA ASN A 36 -4.10 8.29 -1.78
C ASN A 36 -3.30 9.51 -2.31
N HIS A 37 -2.14 9.80 -1.71
CA HIS A 37 -1.23 10.85 -2.16
C HIS A 37 -0.26 10.41 -3.27
N ASP A 38 -0.13 9.13 -3.58
CA ASP A 38 0.93 8.60 -4.44
C ASP A 38 0.47 8.37 -5.87
N HIS A 39 -0.10 9.41 -6.49
CA HIS A 39 -0.53 9.40 -7.90
C HIS A 39 0.57 8.98 -8.88
N PHE A 40 1.83 9.24 -8.55
CA PHE A 40 2.94 8.77 -9.36
C PHE A 40 3.00 7.23 -9.42
N LEU A 41 2.83 6.54 -8.29
CA LEU A 41 2.88 5.07 -8.19
C LEU A 41 1.75 4.47 -9.01
N GLU A 42 0.51 4.96 -8.80
CA GLU A 42 -0.66 4.55 -9.58
C GLU A 42 -0.43 4.70 -11.09
N ARG A 43 0.19 5.80 -11.51
CA ARG A 43 0.43 6.08 -12.93
C ARG A 43 1.48 5.19 -13.56
N ILE A 44 2.57 4.85 -12.85
CA ILE A 44 3.66 4.04 -13.42
C ILE A 44 3.40 2.54 -13.30
N GLY A 45 2.47 2.13 -12.43
CA GLY A 45 2.07 0.75 -12.21
C GLY A 45 3.04 -0.05 -11.33
N ALA A 46 2.52 -1.11 -10.72
CA ALA A 46 3.19 -1.91 -9.71
C ALA A 46 4.58 -2.42 -10.14
N ASP A 47 4.73 -2.96 -11.36
CA ASP A 47 6.00 -3.50 -11.85
C ASP A 47 7.10 -2.42 -11.85
N ARG A 48 6.79 -1.22 -12.35
CA ARG A 48 7.75 -0.12 -12.39
C ARG A 48 8.04 0.45 -11.00
N VAL A 49 7.06 0.43 -10.10
CA VAL A 49 7.30 0.79 -8.69
C VAL A 49 8.27 -0.20 -8.05
N GLN A 50 8.06 -1.51 -8.27
CA GLN A 50 8.91 -2.57 -7.74
C GLN A 50 10.36 -2.46 -8.25
N GLU A 51 10.55 -2.10 -9.53
CA GLU A 51 11.87 -1.81 -10.10
C GLU A 51 12.57 -0.60 -9.42
N LEU A 52 11.80 0.40 -8.97
CA LEU A 52 12.32 1.57 -8.27
C LEU A 52 12.58 1.34 -6.78
N LEU A 53 11.96 0.30 -6.20
CA LEU A 53 12.07 -0.08 -4.78
C LEU A 53 12.63 -1.49 -4.58
N PRO A 54 13.81 -1.84 -5.13
CA PRO A 54 14.35 -3.20 -5.03
C PRO A 54 14.67 -3.65 -3.60
N SER A 55 14.74 -2.73 -2.63
CA SER A 55 14.98 -3.05 -1.21
C SER A 55 13.75 -3.52 -0.43
N ALA A 56 12.58 -3.54 -1.08
CA ALA A 56 11.30 -3.91 -0.47
C ALA A 56 10.43 -4.69 -1.46
N VAL A 57 9.39 -5.32 -0.92
CA VAL A 57 8.29 -5.87 -1.71
C VAL A 57 7.18 -4.82 -1.75
N TYR A 58 6.83 -4.37 -2.95
CA TYR A 58 5.71 -3.47 -3.17
C TYR A 58 4.42 -4.28 -3.38
N LEU A 59 3.37 -3.95 -2.63
CA LEU A 59 2.07 -4.60 -2.75
C LEU A 59 1.01 -3.65 -3.28
N GLU A 60 0.39 -4.05 -4.40
CA GLU A 60 -0.79 -3.42 -4.99
C GLU A 60 -1.81 -4.49 -5.39
N ASN A 61 -2.82 -4.71 -4.52
CA ASN A 61 -3.79 -5.81 -4.65
C ASN A 61 -3.14 -7.18 -4.85
N SER A 62 -2.05 -7.43 -4.13
CA SER A 62 -1.20 -8.61 -4.33
C SER A 62 -0.80 -9.25 -3.01
N SER A 63 -0.53 -10.55 -3.07
CA SER A 63 -0.12 -11.36 -1.92
C SER A 63 1.39 -11.52 -1.88
N TYR A 64 1.91 -11.67 -0.67
CA TYR A 64 3.29 -12.06 -0.42
C TYR A 64 3.34 -13.03 0.76
N GLN A 65 4.22 -14.02 0.68
CA GLN A 65 4.48 -14.94 1.79
C GLN A 65 5.88 -14.71 2.32
N TYR A 66 6.00 -14.62 3.64
CA TYR A 66 7.27 -14.47 4.32
C TYR A 66 7.31 -15.39 5.54
N GLU A 67 8.25 -16.34 5.57
CA GLU A 67 8.43 -17.28 6.69
C GLU A 67 7.13 -17.99 7.12
N GLY A 68 6.27 -18.35 6.16
CA GLY A 68 4.99 -19.03 6.40
C GLY A 68 3.83 -18.12 6.79
N VAL A 69 4.04 -16.80 6.89
CA VAL A 69 2.99 -15.80 7.14
C VAL A 69 2.45 -15.29 5.81
N SER A 70 1.14 -15.37 5.63
CA SER A 70 0.43 -14.86 4.46
C SER A 70 0.06 -13.39 4.62
N ILE A 71 0.45 -12.58 3.64
CA ILE A 71 0.25 -11.13 3.66
C ILE A 71 -0.45 -10.73 2.37
N TRP A 72 -1.46 -9.87 2.47
CA TRP A 72 -2.05 -9.22 1.30
C TRP A 72 -2.15 -7.72 1.53
N GLY A 73 -1.81 -6.95 0.49
CA GLY A 73 -1.70 -5.52 0.57
C GLY A 73 -2.46 -4.80 -0.54
N THR A 74 -3.15 -3.71 -0.19
CA THR A 74 -3.77 -2.79 -1.16
C THR A 74 -3.58 -1.32 -0.77
N PRO A 75 -3.20 -0.43 -1.70
CA PRO A 75 -3.11 1.01 -1.44
C PRO A 75 -4.47 1.69 -1.27
N LEU A 76 -5.56 0.92 -1.31
CA LEU A 76 -6.92 1.40 -1.17
C LEU A 76 -7.12 2.21 0.12
N SER A 77 -7.91 3.26 -0.01
CA SER A 77 -8.35 4.14 1.09
C SER A 77 -9.64 4.85 0.66
N ASN A 78 -10.35 5.44 1.61
CA ASN A 78 -11.57 6.21 1.35
C ASN A 78 -11.34 7.69 1.71
N GLY A 79 -11.89 8.61 0.92
CA GLY A 79 -11.82 10.03 1.24
C GLY A 79 -12.42 10.92 0.16
N ARG A 80 -12.63 12.20 0.48
CA ARG A 80 -13.15 13.22 -0.44
C ARG A 80 -12.07 14.21 -0.91
N SER A 81 -10.82 13.97 -0.54
CA SER A 81 -9.73 14.89 -0.84
C SER A 81 -9.38 14.88 -2.34
N PRO A 82 -8.68 15.92 -2.84
CA PRO A 82 -8.15 15.90 -4.19
C PRO A 82 -7.05 14.85 -4.44
N ASN A 83 -6.40 14.34 -3.37
CA ASN A 83 -5.46 13.23 -3.44
C ASN A 83 -6.24 11.92 -3.36
N ARG A 84 -6.36 11.25 -4.52
CA ARG A 84 -7.29 10.13 -4.74
C ARG A 84 -6.66 8.98 -5.53
N ALA A 85 -5.33 8.84 -5.46
CA ALA A 85 -4.66 7.72 -6.09
C ALA A 85 -5.20 6.39 -5.54
N PHE A 86 -5.40 5.39 -6.39
CA PHE A 86 -5.92 4.07 -6.05
C PHE A 86 -7.36 4.08 -5.50
N GLN A 87 -8.16 5.09 -5.84
CA GLN A 87 -9.56 5.22 -5.41
C GLN A 87 -10.55 5.24 -6.58
N SER A 88 -10.11 4.86 -7.79
CA SER A 88 -10.99 4.80 -8.96
C SER A 88 -11.96 3.61 -8.86
N PRO A 89 -13.15 3.69 -9.48
CA PRO A 89 -14.08 2.55 -9.55
C PRO A 89 -13.43 1.29 -10.14
N ASP A 90 -12.56 1.44 -11.14
CA ASP A 90 -11.83 0.31 -11.74
C ASP A 90 -10.83 -0.31 -10.75
N PHE A 91 -10.13 0.51 -9.96
CA PHE A 91 -9.22 0.02 -8.94
C PHE A 91 -9.98 -0.73 -7.84
N LEU A 92 -11.12 -0.19 -7.38
CA LEU A 92 -12.03 -0.84 -6.44
C LEU A 92 -12.51 -2.20 -6.96
N LYS A 93 -12.96 -2.26 -8.22
CA LYS A 93 -13.39 -3.50 -8.87
C LYS A 93 -12.27 -4.53 -8.92
N LYS A 94 -11.07 -4.15 -9.37
CA LYS A 94 -9.90 -5.04 -9.36
C LYS A 94 -9.58 -5.55 -7.96
N THR A 95 -9.67 -4.67 -6.96
CA THR A 95 -9.45 -5.04 -5.55
C THR A 95 -10.45 -6.09 -5.10
N GLN A 96 -11.74 -5.92 -5.43
CA GLN A 96 -12.80 -6.89 -5.13
C GLN A 96 -12.55 -8.26 -5.77
N GLU A 97 -12.05 -8.26 -7.01
CA GLU A 97 -11.76 -9.48 -7.78
C GLU A 97 -10.50 -10.21 -7.30
N GLN A 98 -9.50 -9.47 -6.80
CA GLN A 98 -8.18 -10.00 -6.43
C GLN A 98 -8.02 -10.27 -4.93
N LYS A 99 -8.93 -9.79 -4.08
CA LYS A 99 -8.82 -9.98 -2.63
C LYS A 99 -8.87 -11.46 -2.26
N PRO A 100 -8.04 -11.92 -1.31
CA PRO A 100 -8.14 -13.26 -0.77
C PRO A 100 -9.36 -13.40 0.15
N LYS A 101 -9.70 -14.64 0.50
CA LYS A 101 -10.70 -14.92 1.53
C LYS A 101 -10.14 -14.76 2.94
N GLU A 102 -8.89 -15.17 3.13
CA GLU A 102 -8.20 -15.18 4.41
C GLU A 102 -6.71 -14.82 4.19
N VAL A 103 -6.13 -14.04 5.10
CA VAL A 103 -4.68 -13.78 5.23
C VAL A 103 -4.31 -13.67 6.71
N ASP A 104 -3.04 -13.90 7.06
CA ASP A 104 -2.59 -13.61 8.43
C ASP A 104 -2.49 -12.10 8.68
N ILE A 105 -1.94 -11.36 7.71
CA ILE A 105 -1.75 -9.91 7.78
C ILE A 105 -2.39 -9.22 6.58
N LEU A 106 -3.38 -8.37 6.86
CA LEU A 106 -3.96 -7.43 5.91
C LEU A 106 -3.28 -6.07 6.07
N ILE A 107 -2.81 -5.47 4.97
CA ILE A 107 -2.26 -4.11 4.97
C ILE A 107 -3.04 -3.23 3.99
N THR A 108 -3.59 -2.12 4.48
CA THR A 108 -4.27 -1.14 3.63
C THR A 108 -3.77 0.28 3.90
N HIS A 109 -3.88 1.19 2.94
CA HIS A 109 -3.55 2.59 3.22
C HIS A 109 -4.56 3.23 4.18
N GLY A 110 -5.85 2.96 3.99
CA GLY A 110 -6.92 3.41 4.89
C GLY A 110 -7.97 2.32 5.17
N LEU A 111 -8.84 2.58 6.14
CA LEU A 111 -10.00 1.71 6.40
C LEU A 111 -11.01 1.83 5.26
N CYS A 112 -11.24 0.71 4.58
CA CYS A 112 -12.27 0.55 3.55
C CYS A 112 -13.15 -0.62 3.94
N GLU A 113 -14.08 -0.40 4.87
CA GLU A 113 -14.88 -1.46 5.50
C GLU A 113 -15.58 -2.38 4.50
N GLU A 114 -16.04 -1.85 3.37
CA GLU A 114 -16.67 -2.62 2.28
C GLU A 114 -15.79 -3.75 1.74
N ILE A 115 -14.47 -3.58 1.77
CA ILE A 115 -13.49 -4.60 1.36
C ILE A 115 -12.93 -5.30 2.59
N THR A 116 -12.44 -4.55 3.57
CA THR A 116 -11.65 -5.10 4.68
C THR A 116 -12.46 -5.98 5.62
N SER A 117 -13.78 -5.75 5.76
CA SER A 117 -14.67 -6.63 6.54
C SER A 117 -14.94 -7.98 5.89
N THR A 118 -14.60 -8.13 4.60
CA THR A 118 -14.89 -9.34 3.80
C THR A 118 -13.67 -10.24 3.60
N ILE A 119 -12.57 -9.93 4.29
CA ILE A 119 -11.32 -10.70 4.27
C ILE A 119 -11.08 -11.12 5.71
N ASP A 120 -11.01 -12.41 5.99
CA ASP A 120 -10.65 -12.90 7.31
C ASP A 120 -9.15 -12.63 7.57
N HIS A 121 -8.82 -12.08 8.73
CA HIS A 121 -7.44 -11.75 9.06
C HIS A 121 -7.17 -11.65 10.55
N LYS A 122 -5.94 -12.00 10.94
CA LYS A 122 -5.48 -11.95 12.34
C LYS A 122 -4.99 -10.57 12.74
N LEU A 123 -4.40 -9.84 11.80
CA LEU A 123 -3.89 -8.49 12.00
C LEU A 123 -4.21 -7.61 10.79
N HIS A 124 -4.78 -6.43 11.04
CA HIS A 124 -4.96 -5.38 10.03
C HIS A 124 -4.12 -4.16 10.37
N ILE A 125 -3.17 -3.84 9.49
CA ILE A 125 -2.34 -2.64 9.58
C ILE A 125 -2.88 -1.61 8.59
N TRP A 126 -3.19 -0.41 9.06
CA TRP A 126 -3.70 0.67 8.23
C TRP A 126 -3.28 2.06 8.72
N GLY A 127 -3.39 3.06 7.85
CA GLY A 127 -3.01 4.45 8.09
C GLY A 127 -4.09 5.44 7.68
N HIS A 128 -3.72 6.48 6.92
CA HIS A 128 -4.62 7.54 6.41
C HIS A 128 -5.23 8.48 7.47
N SER A 129 -5.71 7.96 8.61
CA SER A 129 -6.27 8.74 9.71
C SER A 129 -5.16 9.18 10.67
N HIS A 130 -4.62 10.37 10.45
CA HIS A 130 -3.44 10.87 11.19
C HIS A 130 -3.67 11.03 12.72
N ASN A 131 -4.93 11.08 13.16
CA ASN A 131 -5.31 11.16 14.57
C ASN A 131 -5.66 9.80 15.18
N SER A 132 -5.56 8.71 14.43
CA SER A 132 -5.85 7.35 14.88
C SER A 132 -4.57 6.53 14.86
N TYR A 133 -3.92 6.42 16.02
CA TYR A 133 -2.75 5.60 16.26
C TYR A 133 -3.01 4.67 17.45
N GLY A 134 -2.31 3.52 17.49
CA GLY A 134 -2.44 2.53 18.55
C GLY A 134 -2.97 1.18 18.06
N ILE A 135 -3.32 0.31 19.01
CA ILE A 135 -3.84 -1.03 18.76
C ILE A 135 -5.31 -1.05 19.15
N ARG A 136 -6.15 -1.62 18.29
CA ARG A 136 -7.56 -1.90 18.58
C ARG A 136 -7.72 -3.41 18.69
N TYR A 137 -8.33 -3.86 19.78
CA TYR A 137 -8.74 -5.25 19.93
C TYR A 137 -10.17 -5.41 19.38
N PRO A 138 -10.54 -6.63 18.94
CA PRO A 138 -11.91 -6.95 18.57
C PRO A 138 -12.91 -6.66 19.69
#